data_AF-A0A3B3S9R8-F1
#
_entry.id   AF-A0A3B3S9R8-F1
#
_cell.length_a   1.000
_cell.length_b   1.000
_cell.length_c   1.000
_cell.angle_alpha   90.00
_cell.angle_beta   90.00
_cell.angle_gamma   90.00
#
_symmetry.space_group_name_H-M   'P 1'
#
loop_
_entity.id
_entity.type
_entity.pdbx_description
1 polymer ?
#
loop_
_entity_poly.entity_id
_entity_poly.type
_entity_poly.pdbx_seq_one_letter_code
_entity_poly.pdbx_strand_id
1 'polypeptide(L)'
;MSHAAAVWFCVHDDIESDRSTTGNILDYFDDEFIFRTLHLSRFAVSFIIDCVRTRLERFAERSLPVDHLVLAALCFYANGFLHNEIADTIGNSHVFLNTAVETVSKVLSTMLDEFITFPSSLNDRVLVAQELQKLHGIPNVVGVLGCMHIRVKPGKRERMLYMNGMGYFSIMSQMVCDSQSNLLSVETQWPGSTSEQSIWENSKICQQFKSGKHGHSLLVGNAVNCGKHVLPPLSRASNPASVHYDESHFKIQSIIQKTFGALKMRFQCLENLGHIQKDVSHKTAEVIHACCVLHNIAKKFSVPLPGEPGPEPLHHGISREEINQMFTCSSLGRT
;
A
#
# COMPACT_ATOMS: atom_id res chain seq x y z
N MET A 1 5.21 20.26 3.46
CA MET A 1 4.80 20.15 2.03
C MET A 1 5.77 20.71 0.94
N SER A 2 7.02 21.14 1.18
CA SER A 2 7.80 21.86 0.13
C SER A 2 8.73 21.05 -0.79
N HIS A 3 9.13 19.81 -0.45
CA HIS A 3 10.12 19.09 -1.26
C HIS A 3 9.51 18.25 -2.39
N ALA A 4 8.35 17.63 -2.19
CA ALA A 4 7.67 16.83 -3.20
C ALA A 4 7.05 17.68 -4.35
N ALA A 5 6.76 18.96 -4.08
CA ALA A 5 6.31 19.92 -5.10
C ALA A 5 7.49 20.42 -5.96
N ALA A 6 8.68 20.56 -5.38
CA ALA A 6 9.87 21.03 -6.12
C ALA A 6 10.38 19.99 -7.13
N VAL A 7 10.34 18.70 -6.78
CA VAL A 7 10.65 17.60 -7.72
C VAL A 7 9.63 17.56 -8.86
N TRP A 8 8.36 17.87 -8.59
CA TRP A 8 7.29 17.89 -9.58
C TRP A 8 7.47 18.97 -10.66
N PHE A 9 7.88 20.20 -10.28
CA PHE A 9 8.15 21.25 -11.26
C PHE A 9 9.38 20.94 -12.13
N CYS A 10 10.48 20.47 -11.53
CA CYS A 10 11.67 20.12 -12.31
C CYS A 10 11.41 18.99 -13.32
N VAL A 11 10.60 17.98 -12.95
CA VAL A 11 10.25 16.87 -13.86
C VAL A 11 9.25 17.34 -14.93
N HIS A 12 8.37 18.28 -14.63
CA HIS A 12 7.40 18.79 -15.61
C HIS A 12 8.05 19.66 -16.69
N ASP A 13 9.02 20.51 -16.32
CA ASP A 13 9.75 21.38 -17.26
C ASP A 13 10.68 20.58 -18.19
N ASP A 14 11.26 19.48 -17.72
CA ASP A 14 12.10 18.61 -18.57
C ASP A 14 11.25 17.79 -19.58
N ILE A 15 10.00 17.42 -19.22
CA ILE A 15 9.10 16.57 -20.03
C ILE A 15 8.48 17.29 -21.24
N GLU A 16 8.36 18.62 -21.23
CA GLU A 16 7.83 19.35 -22.40
C GLU A 16 8.84 19.52 -23.54
N SER A 17 10.13 19.36 -23.27
CA SER A 17 11.19 19.70 -24.23
C SER A 17 11.62 18.59 -25.19
N ASP A 18 11.26 17.31 -24.94
CA ASP A 18 11.84 16.16 -25.66
C ASP A 18 10.81 15.17 -26.23
N ARG A 19 9.75 15.67 -26.87
CA ARG A 19 8.84 14.82 -27.66
C ARG A 19 9.46 14.47 -29.02
N SER A 20 10.31 13.44 -29.03
CA SER A 20 10.76 12.81 -30.27
C SER A 20 9.68 11.91 -30.90
N THR A 21 9.73 11.79 -32.22
CA THR A 21 8.66 11.39 -33.16
C THR A 21 8.37 9.87 -33.24
N THR A 22 8.50 9.12 -32.16
CA THR A 22 8.01 7.73 -32.08
C THR A 22 6.67 7.70 -31.36
N GLY A 23 5.63 7.17 -32.01
CA GLY A 23 4.27 7.13 -31.45
C GLY A 23 4.25 6.50 -30.05
N ASN A 24 3.52 7.14 -29.12
CA ASN A 24 3.41 6.68 -27.73
C ASN A 24 2.68 5.33 -27.73
N ILE A 25 3.22 4.29 -27.08
CA ILE A 25 2.57 2.98 -27.03
C ILE A 25 1.15 3.04 -26.43
N LEU A 26 0.88 4.04 -25.59
CA LEU A 26 -0.45 4.22 -25.03
C LEU A 26 -1.48 4.61 -26.09
N ASP A 27 -1.07 5.14 -27.25
CA ASP A 27 -1.99 5.57 -28.32
C ASP A 27 -2.66 4.36 -29.03
N TYR A 28 -2.14 3.15 -28.82
CA TYR A 28 -2.78 1.90 -29.28
C TYR A 28 -4.01 1.50 -28.44
N PHE A 29 -4.22 2.14 -27.28
CA PHE A 29 -5.28 1.79 -26.34
C PHE A 29 -6.13 3.02 -26.03
N ASP A 30 -7.44 2.86 -25.91
CA ASP A 30 -8.30 3.90 -25.36
C ASP A 30 -8.23 3.97 -23.82
N ASP A 31 -8.75 5.05 -23.24
CA ASP A 31 -8.69 5.27 -21.79
C ASP A 31 -9.50 4.25 -20.99
N GLU A 32 -10.59 3.71 -21.57
CA GLU A 32 -11.41 2.69 -20.93
C GLU A 32 -10.64 1.37 -20.82
N PHE A 33 -9.96 0.97 -21.89
CA PHE A 33 -9.09 -0.19 -21.91
C PHE A 33 -7.94 -0.05 -20.91
N ILE A 34 -7.27 1.10 -20.89
CA ILE A 34 -6.18 1.39 -19.95
C ILE A 34 -6.68 1.26 -18.52
N PHE A 35 -7.82 1.87 -18.19
CA PHE A 35 -8.37 1.81 -16.85
C PHE A 35 -8.82 0.39 -16.47
N ARG A 36 -9.53 -0.31 -17.36
CA ARG A 36 -10.00 -1.67 -17.11
C ARG A 36 -8.86 -2.67 -16.93
N THR A 37 -7.76 -2.50 -17.66
CA THR A 37 -6.66 -3.48 -17.68
C THR A 37 -5.54 -3.14 -16.70
N LEU A 38 -5.27 -1.85 -16.46
CA LEU A 38 -4.16 -1.41 -15.60
C LEU A 38 -4.63 -0.80 -14.27
N HIS A 39 -5.93 -0.59 -14.10
CA HIS A 39 -6.53 0.12 -12.95
C HIS A 39 -5.88 1.48 -12.68
N LEU A 40 -5.42 2.15 -13.74
CA LEU A 40 -4.73 3.43 -13.73
C LEU A 40 -5.27 4.31 -14.87
N SER A 41 -5.13 5.63 -14.77
CA SER A 41 -5.44 6.53 -15.88
C SER A 41 -4.25 6.64 -16.84
N ARG A 42 -4.50 7.03 -18.10
CA ARG A 42 -3.43 7.30 -19.08
C ARG A 42 -2.35 8.23 -18.50
N PHE A 43 -2.75 9.32 -17.87
CA PHE A 43 -1.82 10.28 -17.27
C PHE A 43 -0.95 9.66 -16.16
N ALA A 44 -1.54 8.83 -15.30
CA ALA A 44 -0.77 8.14 -14.28
C ALA A 44 0.22 7.15 -14.90
N VAL A 45 -0.20 6.40 -15.94
CA VAL A 45 0.66 5.45 -16.66
C VAL A 45 1.81 6.18 -17.35
N SER A 46 1.55 7.28 -18.07
CA SER A 46 2.60 8.10 -18.69
C SER A 46 3.62 8.60 -17.66
N PHE A 47 3.13 9.15 -16.54
CA PHE A 47 4.00 9.61 -15.45
C PHE A 47 4.87 8.48 -14.88
N ILE A 48 4.33 7.27 -14.72
CA ILE A 48 5.08 6.10 -14.25
C ILE A 48 6.14 5.70 -15.27
N ILE A 49 5.79 5.68 -16.57
CA ILE A 49 6.73 5.39 -17.66
C ILE A 49 7.92 6.35 -17.59
N ASP A 50 7.66 7.66 -17.47
CA ASP A 50 8.71 8.68 -17.42
C ASP A 50 9.58 8.50 -16.16
N CYS A 51 8.96 8.29 -14.99
CA CYS A 51 9.69 8.04 -13.74
C CYS A 51 10.64 6.83 -13.83
N VAL A 52 10.20 5.76 -14.49
CA VAL A 52 10.99 4.54 -14.68
C VAL A 52 12.08 4.75 -15.73
N ARG A 53 11.76 5.43 -16.84
CA ARG A 53 12.70 5.77 -17.92
C ARG A 53 13.89 6.55 -17.39
N THR A 54 13.63 7.67 -16.70
CA THR A 54 14.68 8.53 -16.10
C THR A 54 15.58 7.76 -15.14
N ARG A 55 15.05 6.77 -14.42
CA ARG A 55 15.84 5.97 -13.49
C ARG A 55 16.66 4.90 -14.20
N LEU A 56 16.10 4.22 -15.19
CA LEU A 56 16.81 3.18 -15.95
C LEU A 56 17.96 3.75 -16.79
N GLU A 57 17.81 4.94 -17.37
CA GLU A 57 18.88 5.62 -18.12
C GLU A 57 20.13 5.87 -17.26
N ARG A 58 19.96 6.06 -15.94
CA ARG A 58 21.07 6.22 -14.99
C ARG A 58 21.83 4.92 -14.69
N PHE A 59 21.29 3.75 -15.04
CA PHE A 59 21.87 2.42 -14.73
C PHE A 59 22.43 1.66 -15.96
N ALA A 60 22.53 2.31 -17.12
CA ALA A 60 23.19 1.88 -18.37
C ALA A 60 22.44 0.89 -19.30
N GLU A 61 22.89 0.96 -20.57
CA GLU A 61 22.52 0.28 -21.84
C GLU A 61 21.50 -0.86 -21.75
N ARG A 62 20.26 -0.62 -22.22
CA ARG A 62 19.31 -1.70 -22.50
C ARG A 62 18.55 -1.53 -23.81
N SER A 63 18.48 -2.66 -24.53
CA SER A 63 17.90 -2.90 -25.85
C SER A 63 16.36 -3.01 -25.88
N LEU A 64 15.68 -2.93 -24.74
CA LEU A 64 14.23 -3.12 -24.64
C LEU A 64 13.51 -1.80 -24.35
N PRO A 65 12.42 -1.47 -25.07
CA PRO A 65 11.66 -0.25 -24.81
C PRO A 65 11.08 -0.23 -23.39
N VAL A 66 11.40 0.82 -22.62
CA VAL A 66 10.97 0.99 -21.22
C VAL A 66 9.45 0.89 -21.09
N ASP A 67 8.73 1.46 -22.05
CA ASP A 67 7.28 1.54 -22.07
C ASP A 67 6.66 0.12 -22.10
N HIS A 68 7.24 -0.82 -22.85
CA HIS A 68 6.79 -2.22 -22.85
C HIS A 68 7.00 -2.89 -21.49
N LEU A 69 8.15 -2.64 -20.83
CA LEU A 69 8.44 -3.20 -19.51
C LEU A 69 7.42 -2.67 -18.49
N VAL A 70 7.15 -1.36 -18.52
CA VAL A 70 6.21 -0.72 -17.60
C VAL A 70 4.80 -1.24 -17.83
N LEU A 71 4.31 -1.29 -19.08
CA LEU A 71 2.97 -1.81 -19.38
C LEU A 71 2.79 -3.26 -18.94
N ALA A 72 3.77 -4.13 -19.22
CA ALA A 72 3.69 -5.52 -18.81
C ALA A 72 3.69 -5.68 -17.28
N ALA A 73 4.54 -4.92 -16.57
CA ALA A 73 4.57 -4.94 -15.11
C ALA A 73 3.30 -4.38 -14.48
N LEU A 74 2.77 -3.25 -14.97
CA LEU A 74 1.51 -2.66 -14.49
C LEU A 74 0.32 -3.60 -14.72
N CYS A 75 0.24 -4.23 -15.89
CA CYS A 75 -0.78 -5.23 -16.18
C CYS A 75 -0.71 -6.40 -15.20
N PHE A 76 0.51 -6.86 -14.92
CA PHE A 76 0.73 -7.91 -13.94
C PHE A 76 0.33 -7.48 -12.53
N TYR A 77 0.65 -6.26 -12.08
CA TYR A 77 0.24 -5.82 -10.75
C TYR A 77 -1.29 -5.76 -10.64
N ALA A 78 -1.95 -5.22 -11.67
CA ALA A 78 -3.40 -5.07 -11.72
C ALA A 78 -4.15 -6.41 -11.71
N ASN A 79 -3.64 -7.44 -12.41
CA ASN A 79 -4.41 -8.67 -12.69
C ASN A 79 -3.72 -9.97 -12.19
N GLY A 80 -2.44 -9.94 -11.87
CA GLY A 80 -1.61 -11.12 -11.60
C GLY A 80 -1.13 -11.86 -12.86
N PHE A 81 -1.47 -11.40 -14.07
CA PHE A 81 -1.06 -11.96 -15.36
C PHE A 81 -0.95 -10.86 -16.44
N LEU A 82 -0.39 -11.21 -17.59
CA LEU A 82 -0.29 -10.32 -18.76
C LEU A 82 -1.51 -10.50 -19.67
N HIS A 83 -2.26 -9.43 -19.93
CA HIS A 83 -3.43 -9.44 -20.80
C HIS A 83 -3.00 -9.62 -22.27
N ASN A 84 -3.74 -10.43 -23.04
CA ASN A 84 -3.37 -10.79 -24.42
C ASN A 84 -3.20 -9.58 -25.32
N GLU A 85 -4.13 -8.62 -25.29
CA GLU A 85 -4.04 -7.39 -26.12
C GLU A 85 -2.78 -6.57 -25.80
N ILE A 86 -2.36 -6.53 -24.53
CA ILE A 86 -1.08 -5.89 -24.16
C ILE A 86 0.08 -6.74 -24.67
N ALA A 87 0.04 -8.06 -24.48
CA ALA A 87 1.07 -9.00 -24.94
C ALA A 87 1.30 -8.93 -26.46
N ASP A 88 0.23 -8.85 -27.24
CA ASP A 88 0.26 -8.75 -28.70
C ASP A 88 0.86 -7.42 -29.14
N THR A 89 0.49 -6.32 -28.48
CA THR A 89 1.02 -4.98 -28.76
C THR A 89 2.51 -4.87 -28.45
N ILE A 90 2.97 -5.47 -27.34
CA ILE A 90 4.39 -5.48 -26.99
C ILE A 90 5.20 -6.55 -27.75
N GLY A 91 4.55 -7.52 -28.38
CA GLY A 91 5.19 -8.61 -29.13
C GLY A 91 6.05 -9.57 -28.30
N ASN A 92 5.74 -9.80 -27.02
CA ASN A 92 6.65 -10.49 -26.08
C ASN A 92 6.08 -11.71 -25.35
N SER A 93 6.98 -12.59 -24.87
CA SER A 93 6.68 -13.87 -24.21
C SER A 93 6.56 -13.81 -22.68
N HIS A 94 6.23 -14.93 -22.01
CA HIS A 94 6.25 -15.03 -20.53
C HIS A 94 7.62 -14.70 -19.88
N VAL A 95 8.74 -14.95 -20.58
CA VAL A 95 10.08 -14.61 -20.05
C VAL A 95 10.22 -13.09 -19.91
N PHE A 96 9.64 -12.34 -20.85
CA PHE A 96 9.61 -10.89 -20.79
C PHE A 96 8.82 -10.37 -19.59
N LEU A 97 7.67 -10.99 -19.24
CA LEU A 97 6.87 -10.58 -18.09
C LEU A 97 7.66 -10.63 -16.79
N ASN A 98 8.39 -11.72 -16.53
CA ASN A 98 9.21 -11.82 -15.32
C ASN A 98 10.32 -10.76 -15.29
N THR A 99 11.01 -10.52 -16.41
CA THR A 99 12.01 -9.46 -16.51
C THR A 99 11.41 -8.07 -16.30
N ALA A 100 10.21 -7.82 -16.85
CA ALA A 100 9.47 -6.57 -16.68
C ALA A 100 9.11 -6.34 -15.21
N VAL A 101 8.47 -7.32 -14.57
CA VAL A 101 8.08 -7.24 -13.15
C VAL A 101 9.31 -7.06 -12.27
N GLU A 102 10.38 -7.82 -12.47
CA GLU A 102 11.61 -7.67 -11.68
C GLU A 102 12.26 -6.30 -11.85
N THR A 103 12.39 -5.84 -13.10
CA THR A 103 13.04 -4.56 -13.40
C THR A 103 12.23 -3.39 -12.87
N VAL A 104 10.92 -3.36 -13.17
CA VAL A 104 10.03 -2.26 -12.77
C VAL A 104 9.80 -2.25 -11.26
N SER A 105 9.63 -3.42 -10.61
CA SER A 105 9.46 -3.49 -9.15
C SER A 105 10.69 -2.96 -8.43
N LYS A 106 11.89 -3.31 -8.91
CA LYS A 106 13.14 -2.81 -8.34
C LYS A 106 13.26 -1.29 -8.51
N VAL A 107 12.93 -0.74 -9.68
CA VAL A 107 12.99 0.72 -9.88
C VAL A 107 11.98 1.43 -8.99
N LEU A 108 10.72 0.99 -8.98
CA LEU A 108 9.67 1.60 -8.15
C LEU A 108 9.96 1.47 -6.65
N SER A 109 10.60 0.38 -6.20
CA SER A 109 10.96 0.22 -4.79
C SER A 109 12.03 1.24 -4.35
N THR A 110 12.90 1.71 -5.24
CA THR A 110 13.84 2.80 -4.94
C THR A 110 13.16 4.16 -4.75
N MET A 111 11.90 4.29 -5.18
CA MET A 111 11.10 5.52 -5.08
C MET A 111 10.26 5.56 -3.79
N LEU A 112 10.38 4.56 -2.91
CA LEU A 112 9.52 4.43 -1.73
C LEU A 112 9.56 5.69 -0.85
N ASP A 113 10.74 6.18 -0.49
CA ASP A 113 10.91 7.36 0.38
C ASP A 113 10.44 8.67 -0.29
N GLU A 114 10.31 8.71 -1.62
CA GLU A 114 9.81 9.88 -2.37
C GLU A 114 8.27 9.98 -2.38
N PHE A 115 7.58 8.83 -2.42
CA PHE A 115 6.12 8.77 -2.52
C PHE A 115 5.44 8.40 -1.20
N ILE A 116 6.16 7.80 -0.25
CA ILE A 116 5.66 7.35 1.05
C ILE A 116 6.51 8.02 2.12
N THR A 117 6.03 9.18 2.59
CA THR A 117 6.75 9.96 3.59
C THR A 117 5.85 10.28 4.77
N PHE A 118 6.36 9.99 5.97
CA PHE A 118 5.69 10.37 7.19
C PHE A 118 5.76 11.89 7.42
N PRO A 119 4.69 12.56 7.90
CA PRO A 119 4.69 14.01 8.12
C PRO A 119 5.85 14.48 9.02
N SER A 120 6.82 15.17 8.41
CA SER A 120 8.10 15.50 9.05
C SER A 120 8.08 16.85 9.79
N SER A 121 7.32 17.83 9.29
CA SER A 121 7.17 19.13 9.96
C SER A 121 6.05 19.12 11.00
N LEU A 122 6.14 20.00 12.00
CA LEU A 122 5.08 20.17 12.98
C LEU A 122 3.76 20.58 12.30
N ASN A 123 3.81 21.49 11.32
CA ASN A 123 2.63 21.96 10.61
C ASN A 123 1.94 20.82 9.83
N ASP A 124 2.71 20.00 9.11
CA ASP A 124 2.15 18.85 8.38
C ASP A 124 1.47 17.87 9.38
N ARG A 125 2.09 17.62 10.54
CA ARG A 125 1.48 16.77 11.60
C ARG A 125 0.22 17.37 12.20
N VAL A 126 0.18 18.68 12.43
CA VAL A 126 -1.01 19.38 12.95
C VAL A 126 -2.18 19.26 11.97
N LEU A 127 -1.92 19.43 10.67
CA LEU A 127 -2.96 19.29 9.64
C LEU A 127 -3.55 17.87 9.61
N VAL A 128 -2.69 16.83 9.58
CA VAL A 128 -3.17 15.44 9.60
C VAL A 128 -3.95 15.13 10.88
N ALA A 129 -3.47 15.61 12.03
CA ALA A 129 -4.15 15.41 13.31
C ALA A 129 -5.52 16.08 13.36
N GLN A 130 -5.65 17.30 12.83
CA GLN A 130 -6.94 18.00 12.76
C GLN A 130 -7.94 17.27 11.88
N GLU A 131 -7.51 16.74 10.73
CA GLU A 131 -8.40 15.98 9.84
C GLU A 131 -8.90 14.68 10.48
N LEU A 132 -8.02 13.91 11.12
CA LEU A 132 -8.42 12.69 11.83
C LEU A 132 -9.30 12.99 13.07
N GLN A 133 -8.99 14.07 13.79
CA GLN A 133 -9.78 14.50 14.94
C GLN A 133 -11.19 14.95 14.52
N LYS A 134 -11.35 15.66 13.40
CA LYS A 134 -12.67 16.04 12.88
C LYS A 134 -13.55 14.83 12.55
N LEU A 135 -12.94 13.78 11.99
CA LEU A 135 -13.67 12.58 11.58
C LEU A 135 -14.04 11.68 12.76
N HIS A 136 -13.20 11.63 13.80
CA HIS A 136 -13.27 10.57 14.79
C HIS A 136 -13.02 10.99 16.25
N GLY A 137 -12.78 12.27 16.54
CA GLY A 137 -12.71 12.82 17.89
C GLY A 137 -11.41 12.59 18.66
N ILE A 138 -10.50 11.72 18.19
CA ILE A 138 -9.24 11.45 18.90
C ILE A 138 -8.16 12.49 18.52
N PRO A 139 -7.64 13.28 19.48
CA PRO A 139 -6.66 14.32 19.19
C PRO A 139 -5.26 13.74 18.94
N ASN A 140 -4.41 14.53 18.27
CA ASN A 140 -2.99 14.25 18.03
C ASN A 140 -2.68 12.97 17.21
N VAL A 141 -3.69 12.30 16.65
CA VAL A 141 -3.49 11.12 15.81
C VAL A 141 -3.00 11.54 14.43
N VAL A 142 -1.81 11.13 14.02
CA VAL A 142 -1.19 11.51 12.74
C VAL A 142 -1.14 10.36 11.73
N GLY A 143 -1.80 9.24 12.04
CA GLY A 143 -1.89 8.11 11.14
C GLY A 143 -2.56 6.90 11.78
N VAL A 144 -3.04 6.01 10.92
CA VAL A 144 -3.66 4.74 11.29
C VAL A 144 -2.73 3.61 10.93
N LEU A 145 -2.32 2.83 11.93
CA LEU A 145 -1.42 1.69 11.82
C LEU A 145 -2.24 0.40 11.64
N GLY A 146 -1.78 -0.46 10.73
CA GLY A 146 -2.30 -1.82 10.57
C GLY A 146 -1.32 -2.74 9.85
N CYS A 147 -1.63 -4.03 9.84
CA CYS A 147 -0.87 -5.05 9.13
C CYS A 147 -1.75 -5.75 8.08
N MET A 148 -1.24 -5.85 6.85
CA MET A 148 -1.90 -6.55 5.75
C MET A 148 -1.24 -7.90 5.52
N HIS A 149 -2.03 -8.96 5.42
CA HIS A 149 -1.56 -10.28 4.99
C HIS A 149 -1.63 -10.44 3.47
N ILE A 150 -0.53 -10.90 2.89
CA ILE A 150 -0.37 -11.18 1.46
C ILE A 150 -0.03 -12.64 1.31
N ARG A 151 -0.83 -13.40 0.55
CA ARG A 151 -0.60 -14.85 0.41
C ARG A 151 0.67 -15.11 -0.38
N VAL A 152 1.45 -16.09 0.08
CA VAL A 152 2.70 -16.50 -0.54
C VAL A 152 2.83 -18.01 -0.54
N LYS A 153 3.73 -18.53 -1.37
CA LYS A 153 4.09 -19.95 -1.39
C LYS A 153 5.52 -20.11 -0.87
N PRO A 154 5.70 -20.26 0.45
CA PRO A 154 7.02 -20.39 1.03
C PRO A 154 7.65 -21.73 0.66
N GLY A 155 8.98 -21.75 0.69
CA GLY A 155 9.77 -22.96 0.52
C GLY A 155 9.42 -24.02 1.56
N LYS A 156 9.86 -25.26 1.32
CA LYS A 156 9.57 -26.38 2.25
C LYS A 156 10.21 -26.14 3.62
N ARG A 157 11.43 -25.59 3.62
CA ARG A 157 12.13 -25.17 4.84
C ARG A 157 11.45 -23.88 5.33
N GLU A 158 11.18 -23.80 6.64
CA GLU A 158 10.61 -22.61 7.29
C GLU A 158 9.17 -22.23 6.91
N ARG A 159 8.46 -23.07 6.12
CA ARG A 159 7.06 -22.89 5.74
C ARG A 159 6.13 -22.50 6.90
N MET A 160 6.34 -23.09 8.07
CA MET A 160 5.52 -22.87 9.26
C MET A 160 5.63 -21.44 9.81
N LEU A 161 6.74 -20.72 9.56
CA LEU A 161 6.88 -19.31 9.92
C LEU A 161 5.87 -18.43 9.17
N TYR A 162 5.42 -18.87 8.00
CA TYR A 162 4.49 -18.11 7.17
C TYR A 162 3.02 -18.46 7.47
N MET A 163 2.74 -19.44 8.33
CA MET A 163 1.37 -19.86 8.65
C MET A 163 0.73 -18.83 9.58
N ASN A 164 -0.33 -18.17 9.12
CA ASN A 164 -1.08 -17.23 9.94
C ASN A 164 -2.21 -17.90 10.72
N GLY A 165 -2.87 -17.13 11.59
CA GLY A 165 -4.00 -17.59 12.42
C GLY A 165 -5.24 -18.04 11.63
N MET A 166 -5.31 -17.75 10.33
CA MET A 166 -6.40 -18.22 9.44
C MET A 166 -6.04 -19.49 8.67
N GLY A 167 -4.90 -20.12 8.96
CA GLY A 167 -4.52 -21.41 8.39
C GLY A 167 -3.96 -21.36 6.97
N TYR A 168 -3.52 -20.20 6.50
CA TYR A 168 -2.86 -20.06 5.19
C TYR A 168 -1.48 -19.40 5.29
N PHE A 169 -0.64 -19.60 4.26
CA PHE A 169 0.71 -19.02 4.23
C PHE A 169 0.69 -17.58 3.73
N SER A 170 1.29 -16.67 4.47
CA SER A 170 1.35 -15.25 4.15
C SER A 170 2.63 -14.60 4.63
N ILE A 171 2.94 -13.44 4.05
CA ILE A 171 3.77 -12.42 4.67
C ILE A 171 2.89 -11.27 5.14
N MET A 172 3.35 -10.55 6.16
CA MET A 172 2.73 -9.36 6.70
C MET A 172 3.50 -8.12 6.23
N SER A 173 2.73 -7.09 5.90
CA SER A 173 3.22 -5.74 5.65
C SER A 173 2.56 -4.78 6.63
N GLN A 174 3.35 -4.14 7.49
CA GLN A 174 2.86 -3.08 8.38
C GLN A 174 2.83 -1.78 7.59
N MET A 175 1.71 -1.06 7.66
CA MET A 175 1.56 0.22 6.99
C MET A 175 0.93 1.24 7.94
N VAL A 176 1.25 2.50 7.69
CA VAL A 176 0.56 3.65 8.28
C VAL A 176 -0.09 4.46 7.16
N CYS A 177 -1.35 4.85 7.32
CA CYS A 177 -2.02 5.76 6.37
C CYS A 177 -2.63 6.98 7.06
N ASP A 178 -2.88 8.04 6.29
CA ASP A 178 -3.67 9.20 6.73
C ASP A 178 -5.19 8.96 6.57
N SER A 179 -6.00 9.98 6.89
CA SER A 179 -7.46 9.96 6.74
C SER A 179 -7.95 9.78 5.29
N GLN A 180 -7.09 10.04 4.31
CA GLN A 180 -7.40 9.94 2.89
C GLN A 180 -6.83 8.66 2.27
N SER A 181 -6.35 7.71 3.08
CA SER A 181 -5.73 6.47 2.62
C SER A 181 -4.42 6.68 1.83
N ASN A 182 -3.72 7.80 2.00
CA ASN A 182 -2.34 7.91 1.53
C ASN A 182 -1.42 7.13 2.48
N LEU A 183 -0.54 6.30 1.93
CA LEU A 183 0.43 5.57 2.73
C LEU A 183 1.54 6.53 3.19
N LEU A 184 1.88 6.47 4.47
CA LEU A 184 2.86 7.32 5.15
C LEU A 184 4.10 6.54 5.60
N SER A 185 3.96 5.23 5.77
CA SER A 185 5.04 4.31 6.14
C SER A 185 4.66 2.90 5.70
N VAL A 186 5.65 2.11 5.28
CA VAL A 186 5.49 0.72 4.88
C VAL A 186 6.70 -0.09 5.39
N GLU A 187 6.44 -1.24 6.02
CA GLU A 187 7.43 -2.23 6.43
C GLU A 187 6.98 -3.61 5.97
N THR A 188 7.82 -4.32 5.23
CA THR A 188 7.46 -5.58 4.57
C THR A 188 8.28 -6.77 5.07
N GLN A 189 8.02 -7.96 4.51
CA GLN A 189 8.76 -9.22 4.71
C GLN A 189 8.63 -9.89 6.08
N TRP A 190 7.59 -9.57 6.85
CA TRP A 190 7.36 -10.27 8.10
C TRP A 190 6.66 -11.61 7.85
N PRO A 191 7.14 -12.75 8.39
CA PRO A 191 6.44 -14.01 8.25
C PRO A 191 5.02 -13.94 8.82
N GLY A 192 4.06 -14.62 8.20
CA GLY A 192 2.64 -14.57 8.56
C GLY A 192 2.28 -15.02 9.98
N SER A 193 3.19 -15.69 10.70
CA SER A 193 3.02 -16.02 12.12
C SER A 193 3.50 -14.91 13.09
N THR A 194 4.08 -13.83 12.56
CA THR A 194 4.62 -12.72 13.37
C THR A 194 3.49 -11.93 14.01
N SER A 195 3.63 -11.55 15.28
CA SER A 195 2.66 -10.65 15.93
C SER A 195 2.81 -9.21 15.42
N GLU A 196 1.70 -8.47 15.34
CA GLU A 196 1.74 -7.04 14.95
C GLU A 196 2.64 -6.21 15.88
N GLN A 197 2.69 -6.56 17.17
CA GLN A 197 3.56 -5.92 18.16
C GLN A 197 5.04 -6.10 17.80
N SER A 198 5.47 -7.31 17.46
CA SER A 198 6.87 -7.56 17.06
C SER A 198 7.26 -6.77 15.82
N ILE A 199 6.34 -6.64 14.86
CA ILE A 199 6.59 -5.83 13.65
C ILE A 199 6.77 -4.35 14.03
N TRP A 200 5.88 -3.81 14.87
CA TRP A 200 5.99 -2.43 15.37
C TRP A 200 7.30 -2.19 16.12
N GLU A 201 7.68 -3.06 17.04
CA GLU A 201 8.89 -2.86 17.84
C GLU A 201 10.18 -2.79 17.01
N ASN A 202 10.18 -3.45 15.84
CA ASN A 202 11.30 -3.49 14.91
C ASN A 202 11.19 -2.49 13.74
N SER A 203 10.10 -1.72 13.63
CA SER A 203 9.90 -0.80 12.51
C SER A 203 10.70 0.50 12.63
N LYS A 204 11.12 1.05 11.48
CA LYS A 204 11.75 2.37 11.36
C LYS A 204 10.85 3.46 11.92
N ILE A 205 9.53 3.34 11.74
CA ILE A 205 8.58 4.33 12.26
C ILE A 205 8.53 4.31 13.78
N CYS A 206 8.54 3.14 14.43
CA CYS A 206 8.60 3.03 15.89
C CYS A 206 9.88 3.66 16.46
N GLN A 207 11.03 3.42 15.82
CA GLN A 207 12.30 4.05 16.20
C GLN A 207 12.21 5.59 16.14
N GLN A 208 11.54 6.15 15.13
CA GLN A 208 11.32 7.60 15.03
C GLN A 208 10.41 8.15 16.13
N PHE A 209 9.36 7.42 16.53
CA PHE A 209 8.52 7.80 17.66
C PHE A 209 9.29 7.74 18.99
N LYS A 210 10.05 6.66 19.20
CA LYS A 210 10.88 6.47 20.40
C LYS A 210 11.97 7.54 20.56
N SER A 211 12.55 8.01 19.45
CA SER A 211 13.56 9.09 19.47
C SER A 211 12.97 10.49 19.63
N GLY A 212 11.64 10.62 19.70
CA GLY A 212 10.95 11.90 19.86
C GLY A 212 10.83 12.72 18.57
N LYS A 213 11.18 12.16 17.40
CA LYS A 213 11.13 12.85 16.09
C LYS A 213 9.74 13.43 15.78
N HIS A 214 8.69 12.78 16.28
CA HIS A 214 7.29 13.15 16.04
C HIS A 214 6.61 13.88 17.22
N GLY A 215 7.37 14.25 18.26
CA GLY A 215 6.83 14.98 19.42
C GLY A 215 5.70 14.24 20.13
N HIS A 216 4.57 14.93 20.36
CA HIS A 216 3.39 14.39 21.05
C HIS A 216 2.40 13.68 20.12
N SER A 217 2.76 13.44 18.87
CA SER A 217 1.89 12.74 17.93
C SER A 217 1.67 11.28 18.31
N LEU A 218 0.51 10.76 17.92
CA LEU A 218 0.06 9.41 18.20
C LEU A 218 -0.34 8.69 16.91
N LEU A 219 -0.31 7.37 16.93
CA LEU A 219 -0.96 6.52 15.95
C LEU A 219 -2.15 5.80 16.60
N VAL A 220 -3.10 5.36 15.79
CA VAL A 220 -4.16 4.43 16.20
C VAL A 220 -3.85 3.07 15.58
N GLY A 221 -3.84 1.99 16.36
CA GLY A 221 -3.45 0.64 15.94
C GLY A 221 -4.19 -0.44 16.72
N ASN A 222 -4.14 -1.70 16.25
CA ASN A 222 -4.73 -2.84 16.97
C ASN A 222 -3.73 -3.58 17.87
N ALA A 223 -2.44 -3.40 17.63
CA ALA A 223 -1.40 -4.07 18.38
C ALA A 223 -1.36 -3.60 19.85
N VAL A 224 -1.80 -4.48 20.75
CA VAL A 224 -1.71 -4.29 22.20
C VAL A 224 -0.23 -4.18 22.59
N ASN A 225 0.09 -3.32 23.57
CA ASN A 225 1.44 -3.07 24.08
C ASN A 225 2.44 -2.37 23.14
N CYS A 226 2.00 -1.68 22.08
CA CYS A 226 2.88 -0.88 21.22
C CYS A 226 3.41 0.44 21.86
N GLY A 227 3.34 0.53 23.19
CA GLY A 227 3.84 1.64 23.99
C GLY A 227 2.97 2.89 23.91
N LYS A 228 3.50 4.01 24.41
CA LYS A 228 2.79 5.30 24.52
C LYS A 228 2.49 6.02 23.19
N HIS A 229 2.87 5.42 22.06
CA HIS A 229 2.81 6.05 20.74
C HIS A 229 1.70 5.50 19.85
N VAL A 230 1.16 4.33 20.19
CA VAL A 230 0.06 3.69 19.46
C VAL A 230 -1.08 3.49 20.43
N LEU A 231 -2.25 3.98 20.07
CA LEU A 231 -3.49 3.86 20.82
C LEU A 231 -4.19 2.55 20.44
N PRO A 232 -4.23 1.53 21.32
CA PRO A 232 -4.94 0.27 21.10
C PRO A 232 -6.44 0.41 21.44
N PRO A 233 -7.30 -0.52 20.99
CA PRO A 233 -8.65 -0.62 21.54
C PRO A 233 -8.57 -0.99 23.04
N LEU A 234 -9.59 -0.60 23.83
CA LEU A 234 -9.64 -0.93 25.25
C LEU A 234 -10.18 -2.36 25.44
N SER A 235 -9.41 -3.21 26.13
CA SER A 235 -9.78 -4.62 26.31
C SER A 235 -11.02 -4.84 27.19
N ARG A 236 -11.46 -3.83 27.96
CA ARG A 236 -12.62 -3.90 28.88
C ARG A 236 -13.29 -2.53 29.01
N ALA A 237 -13.98 -2.07 27.97
CA ALA A 237 -14.84 -0.90 28.09
C ALA A 237 -15.97 -1.16 29.11
N SER A 238 -16.02 -0.36 30.17
CA SER A 238 -16.96 -0.54 31.29
C SER A 238 -17.73 0.74 31.65
N ASN A 239 -17.31 1.88 31.10
CA ASN A 239 -17.93 3.19 31.31
C ASN A 239 -18.20 3.90 29.96
N PRO A 240 -19.09 4.90 29.92
CA PRO A 240 -19.46 5.58 28.67
C PRO A 240 -18.28 6.19 27.90
N ALA A 241 -17.26 6.70 28.60
CA ALA A 241 -16.08 7.27 27.95
C ALA A 241 -15.23 6.20 27.25
N SER A 242 -15.06 5.03 27.89
CA SER A 242 -14.34 3.89 27.28
C SER A 242 -15.08 3.33 26.05
N VAL A 243 -16.42 3.27 26.10
CA VAL A 243 -17.23 2.85 24.94
C VAL A 243 -17.09 3.84 23.80
N HIS A 244 -17.19 5.14 24.08
CA HIS A 244 -17.04 6.20 23.07
C HIS A 244 -15.64 6.20 22.43
N TYR A 245 -14.60 5.95 23.22
CA TYR A 245 -13.25 5.78 22.72
C TYR A 245 -13.15 4.58 21.76
N ASP A 246 -13.66 3.41 22.12
CA ASP A 246 -13.58 2.21 21.28
C ASP A 246 -14.40 2.36 19.98
N GLU A 247 -15.57 3.01 20.04
CA GLU A 247 -16.34 3.38 18.84
C GLU A 247 -15.53 4.29 17.91
N SER A 248 -14.83 5.26 18.47
CA SER A 248 -13.98 6.20 17.74
C SER A 248 -12.76 5.50 17.14
N HIS A 249 -12.10 4.66 17.93
CA HIS A 249 -10.98 3.83 17.53
C HIS A 249 -11.36 2.91 16.37
N PHE A 250 -12.49 2.20 16.47
CA PHE A 250 -13.01 1.32 15.42
C PHE A 250 -13.25 2.08 14.11
N LYS A 251 -13.87 3.27 14.17
CA LYS A 251 -14.08 4.11 12.99
C LYS A 251 -12.76 4.52 12.34
N ILE A 252 -11.75 4.92 13.13
CA ILE A 252 -10.41 5.25 12.61
C ILE A 252 -9.76 4.03 11.98
N GLN A 253 -9.78 2.87 12.66
CA GLN A 253 -9.24 1.62 12.17
C GLN A 253 -9.89 1.18 10.85
N SER A 254 -11.16 1.51 10.62
CA SER A 254 -11.80 1.22 9.32
C SER A 254 -11.09 1.88 8.14
N ILE A 255 -10.36 2.99 8.34
CA ILE A 255 -9.59 3.67 7.29
C ILE A 255 -8.48 2.74 6.76
N ILE A 256 -7.68 2.14 7.64
CA ILE A 256 -6.57 1.28 7.21
C ILE A 256 -7.11 -0.01 6.57
N GLN A 257 -8.21 -0.57 7.09
CA GLN A 257 -8.85 -1.75 6.48
C GLN A 257 -9.37 -1.47 5.07
N LYS A 258 -10.02 -0.32 4.86
CA LYS A 258 -10.43 0.14 3.51
C LYS A 258 -9.23 0.40 2.60
N THR A 259 -8.13 0.89 3.16
CA THR A 259 -6.88 1.13 2.42
C THR A 259 -6.28 -0.19 1.93
N PHE A 260 -6.28 -1.25 2.76
CA PHE A 260 -5.85 -2.58 2.35
C PHE A 260 -6.76 -3.18 1.27
N GLY A 261 -8.08 -3.07 1.43
CA GLY A 261 -9.04 -3.48 0.41
C GLY A 261 -8.81 -2.75 -0.92
N ALA A 262 -8.58 -1.43 -0.87
CA ALA A 262 -8.27 -0.63 -2.06
C ALA A 262 -6.95 -1.05 -2.73
N LEU A 263 -5.91 -1.33 -1.95
CA LEU A 263 -4.62 -1.82 -2.46
C LEU A 263 -4.76 -3.14 -3.21
N LYS A 264 -5.42 -4.14 -2.61
CA LYS A 264 -5.62 -5.45 -3.24
C LYS A 264 -6.58 -5.41 -4.41
N MET A 265 -7.60 -4.55 -4.36
CA MET A 265 -8.51 -4.33 -5.47
C MET A 265 -7.80 -3.72 -6.68
N ARG A 266 -6.95 -2.71 -6.46
CA ARG A 266 -6.17 -2.09 -7.54
C ARG A 266 -5.06 -2.99 -8.04
N PHE A 267 -4.38 -3.70 -7.13
CA PHE A 267 -3.24 -4.55 -7.41
C PHE A 267 -3.53 -6.00 -6.99
N GLN A 268 -4.29 -6.72 -7.82
CA GLN A 268 -4.76 -8.08 -7.51
C GLN A 268 -3.62 -9.08 -7.30
N CYS A 269 -2.40 -8.79 -7.78
CA CYS A 269 -1.24 -9.62 -7.46
C CYS A 269 -1.00 -9.73 -5.94
N LEU A 270 -1.41 -8.74 -5.14
CA LEU A 270 -1.28 -8.74 -3.68
C LEU A 270 -2.25 -9.70 -2.97
N GLU A 271 -3.26 -10.23 -3.65
CA GLU A 271 -4.12 -11.28 -3.08
C GLU A 271 -3.35 -12.58 -2.88
N ASN A 272 -2.47 -12.92 -3.84
CA ASN A 272 -1.68 -14.13 -3.83
C ASN A 272 -0.46 -14.09 -4.73
N LEU A 273 0.67 -13.68 -4.16
CA LEU A 273 1.97 -13.72 -4.84
C LEU A 273 2.52 -15.15 -4.98
N GLY A 274 2.00 -16.12 -4.22
CA GLY A 274 2.44 -17.51 -4.25
C GLY A 274 2.10 -18.27 -5.54
N HIS A 275 1.19 -17.75 -6.36
CA HIS A 275 0.92 -18.30 -7.69
C HIS A 275 2.03 -17.95 -8.69
N ILE A 276 2.73 -16.85 -8.45
CA ILE A 276 3.66 -16.26 -9.40
C ILE A 276 5.10 -16.55 -8.99
N GLN A 277 5.39 -16.42 -7.69
CA GLN A 277 6.72 -16.61 -7.16
C GLN A 277 6.80 -17.88 -6.31
N LYS A 278 7.76 -18.75 -6.66
CA LYS A 278 8.17 -19.86 -5.80
C LYS A 278 9.15 -19.29 -4.78
N ASP A 279 8.86 -19.55 -3.50
CA ASP A 279 9.63 -19.10 -2.34
C ASP A 279 9.54 -17.59 -2.08
N VAL A 280 9.61 -17.22 -0.79
CA VAL A 280 9.62 -15.83 -0.36
C VAL A 280 11.04 -15.29 -0.51
N SER A 281 11.22 -14.15 -1.16
CA SER A 281 12.54 -13.53 -1.38
C SER A 281 12.47 -12.00 -1.40
N HIS A 282 13.62 -11.33 -1.57
CA HIS A 282 13.68 -9.87 -1.69
C HIS A 282 12.77 -9.30 -2.78
N LYS A 283 12.60 -10.02 -3.90
CA LYS A 283 11.73 -9.63 -5.03
C LYS A 283 10.26 -9.50 -4.60
N THR A 284 9.82 -10.31 -3.63
CA THR A 284 8.46 -10.23 -3.09
C THR A 284 8.22 -8.87 -2.42
N ALA A 285 9.21 -8.33 -1.70
CA ALA A 285 9.10 -6.99 -1.13
C ALA A 285 9.15 -5.89 -2.17
N GLU A 286 9.97 -6.03 -3.21
CA GLU A 286 10.03 -5.05 -4.29
C GLU A 286 8.66 -4.91 -4.97
N VAL A 287 7.94 -6.02 -5.22
CA VAL A 287 6.57 -5.97 -5.75
C VAL A 287 5.61 -5.26 -4.80
N ILE A 288 5.69 -5.54 -3.50
CA ILE A 288 4.83 -4.88 -2.49
C ILE A 288 5.12 -3.38 -2.43
N HIS A 289 6.40 -3.00 -2.36
CA HIS A 289 6.82 -1.60 -2.37
C HIS A 289 6.37 -0.89 -3.64
N ALA A 290 6.52 -1.53 -4.81
CA ALA A 290 6.03 -1.01 -6.07
C ALA A 290 4.53 -0.73 -6.03
N CYS A 291 3.71 -1.69 -5.58
CA CYS A 291 2.27 -1.49 -5.44
C CYS A 291 1.93 -0.35 -4.45
N CYS A 292 2.67 -0.21 -3.35
CA CYS A 292 2.48 0.87 -2.39
C CYS A 292 2.81 2.25 -2.98
N VAL A 293 3.90 2.36 -3.76
CA VAL A 293 4.26 3.58 -4.49
C VAL A 293 3.19 3.91 -5.53
N LEU A 294 2.78 2.92 -6.33
CA LEU A 294 1.74 3.08 -7.35
C LEU A 294 0.39 3.47 -6.75
N HIS A 295 0.05 3.00 -5.54
CA HIS A 295 -1.14 3.43 -4.81
C HIS A 295 -1.12 4.93 -4.52
N ASN A 296 -0.03 5.45 -3.96
CA ASN A 296 0.08 6.89 -3.69
C ASN A 296 0.14 7.72 -4.98
N ILE A 297 0.75 7.19 -6.06
CA ILE A 297 0.67 7.82 -7.40
C ILE A 297 -0.80 7.87 -7.86
N ALA A 298 -1.53 6.76 -7.82
CA ALA A 298 -2.94 6.71 -8.21
C ALA A 298 -3.79 7.69 -7.39
N LYS A 299 -3.54 7.80 -6.09
CA LYS A 299 -4.15 8.80 -5.20
C LYS A 299 -3.86 10.23 -5.66
N LYS A 300 -2.60 10.55 -5.99
CA LYS A 300 -2.18 11.89 -6.45
C LYS A 300 -2.84 12.27 -7.78
N PHE A 301 -3.00 11.31 -8.68
CA PHE A 301 -3.72 11.48 -9.96
C PHE A 301 -5.25 11.35 -9.83
N SER A 302 -5.78 11.20 -8.60
CA SER A 302 -7.21 10.99 -8.33
C SER A 302 -7.83 9.86 -9.15
N VAL A 303 -7.06 8.80 -9.43
CA VAL A 303 -7.53 7.66 -10.19
C VAL A 303 -8.57 6.90 -9.37
N PRO A 304 -9.79 6.68 -9.89
CA PRO A 304 -10.80 5.91 -9.18
C PRO A 304 -10.33 4.46 -8.95
N LEU A 305 -10.95 3.78 -7.99
CA LEU A 305 -10.79 2.33 -7.87
C LEU A 305 -11.61 1.63 -8.96
N PRO A 306 -11.20 0.45 -9.44
CA PRO A 306 -11.96 -0.31 -10.43
C PRO A 306 -13.28 -0.88 -9.88
N GLY A 307 -13.49 -0.82 -8.56
CA GLY A 307 -14.73 -1.23 -7.89
C GLY A 307 -14.83 -0.65 -6.47
N GLU A 308 -15.80 -1.15 -5.68
CA GLU A 308 -15.94 -0.77 -4.28
C GLU A 308 -15.09 -1.67 -3.36
N PRO A 309 -14.13 -1.13 -2.61
CA PRO A 309 -13.27 -1.94 -1.75
C PRO A 309 -14.07 -2.53 -0.59
N GLY A 310 -14.11 -3.85 -0.50
CA GLY A 310 -14.56 -4.55 0.69
C GLY A 310 -13.56 -4.36 1.85
N PRO A 311 -14.01 -4.37 3.12
CA PRO A 311 -13.08 -4.37 4.24
C PRO A 311 -12.28 -5.68 4.25
N GLU A 312 -10.96 -5.57 4.40
CA GLU A 312 -10.12 -6.76 4.63
C GLU A 312 -10.50 -7.43 5.96
N PRO A 313 -10.48 -8.77 6.03
CA PRO A 313 -10.75 -9.48 7.26
C PRO A 313 -9.72 -9.11 8.33
N LEU A 314 -10.18 -8.80 9.54
CA LEU A 314 -9.28 -8.65 10.68
C LEU A 314 -8.61 -10.00 10.96
N HIS A 315 -7.29 -10.05 10.81
CA HIS A 315 -6.47 -11.22 11.11
C HIS A 315 -6.12 -11.30 12.61
N HIS A 316 -7.13 -11.18 13.48
CA HIS A 316 -6.95 -11.36 14.92
C HIS A 316 -7.34 -12.77 15.36
N GLY A 317 -6.60 -13.32 16.33
CA GLY A 317 -6.98 -14.52 17.09
C GLY A 317 -8.17 -14.30 18.05
N ILE A 318 -9.06 -13.37 17.71
CA ILE A 318 -10.32 -13.08 18.40
C ILE A 318 -11.35 -14.05 17.83
N SER A 319 -12.06 -14.77 18.69
CA SER A 319 -12.95 -15.83 18.22
C SER A 319 -14.09 -15.21 17.39
N ARG A 320 -14.65 -15.98 16.44
CA ARG A 320 -15.84 -15.59 15.66
C ARG A 320 -17.00 -15.11 16.55
N GLU A 321 -17.03 -15.49 17.82
CA GLU A 321 -18.09 -15.14 18.79
C GLU A 321 -17.95 -13.68 19.28
N GLU A 322 -16.73 -13.17 19.46
CA GLU A 322 -16.49 -11.79 19.90
C GLU A 322 -16.82 -10.78 18.78
N ILE A 323 -16.57 -11.14 17.52
CA ILE A 323 -16.98 -10.36 16.35
C ILE A 323 -18.51 -10.28 16.24
N ASN A 324 -19.21 -11.40 16.44
CA ASN A 324 -20.67 -11.43 16.41
C ASN A 324 -21.31 -10.60 17.55
N GLN A 325 -20.63 -10.48 18.70
CA GLN A 325 -21.09 -9.62 19.80
C GLN A 325 -20.95 -8.12 19.48
N MET A 326 -19.89 -7.73 18.76
CA MET A 326 -19.73 -6.34 18.31
C MET A 326 -20.79 -5.91 17.27
N PHE A 327 -21.20 -6.81 16.38
CA PHE A 327 -22.25 -6.53 15.37
C PHE A 327 -23.69 -6.66 15.88
N THR A 328 -23.92 -7.30 17.03
CA THR A 328 -25.26 -7.43 17.63
C THR A 328 -25.60 -6.28 18.58
N CYS A 329 -24.61 -5.60 19.17
CA CYS A 329 -24.86 -4.40 19.97
C CYS A 329 -25.28 -3.16 19.15
N SER A 330 -25.12 -3.18 17.82
CA SER A 330 -25.54 -2.08 16.94
C SER A 330 -26.98 -2.22 16.41
N SER A 331 -27.69 -3.32 16.70
CA SER A 331 -29.07 -3.56 16.26
C SER A 331 -30.13 -3.49 17.38
N LEU A 332 -29.75 -3.27 18.64
CA LEU A 332 -30.67 -3.13 19.78
C LEU A 332 -31.00 -1.67 20.14
N GLY A 333 -31.11 -0.82 19.12
CA GLY A 333 -31.38 0.62 19.26
C GLY A 333 -32.50 1.13 18.36
N ARG A 334 -33.49 0.31 18.01
CA ARG A 334 -34.77 0.75 17.42
C ARG A 334 -35.89 -0.22 17.76
N THR A 335 -36.54 0.02 18.89
CA THR A 335 -38.00 -0.11 19.09
C THR A 335 -38.36 0.65 20.35
#